data_AF-A0A7W7Y3V4-F1
#
_entry.id   AF-A0A7W7Y3V4-F1
#
_cell.length_a   1.000
_cell.length_b   1.000
_cell.length_c   1.000
_cell.angle_alpha   90.00
_cell.angle_beta   90.00
_cell.angle_gamma   90.00
#
_symmetry.space_group_name_H-M   'P 1'
#
loop_
_entity.id
_entity.type
_entity.pdbx_description
1 polymer ?
#
loop_
_entity_poly.entity_id
_entity_poly.type
_entity_poly.pdbx_seq_one_letter_code
_entity_poly.pdbx_strand_id
1 'polypeptide(L)'
;MEFRVNQRVRVSRDVRNDGTCSSCKSGCIVARAGDEGFVREVSEFLFRPAIMVHFLERNAVLGFREDELEIVEDYDPDAGEWRKVVGD
;
A
#
# COMPACT_ATOMS: atom_id res chain seq x y z
N MET A 1 5.60 -12.17 3.78
CA MET A 1 4.23 -12.18 4.33
C MET A 1 3.31 -11.68 3.22
N GLU A 2 2.12 -12.27 3.07
CA GLU A 2 1.18 -11.88 2.00
C GLU A 2 0.38 -10.64 2.42
N PHE A 3 0.11 -9.74 1.47
CA PHE A 3 -0.74 -8.57 1.71
C PHE A 3 -2.22 -8.95 1.80
N ARG A 4 -2.95 -8.36 2.75
CA ARG A 4 -4.39 -8.58 2.99
C ARG A 4 -5.06 -7.28 3.41
N VAL A 5 -6.39 -7.24 3.22
CA VAL A 5 -7.23 -6.11 3.63
C VAL A 5 -7.04 -5.80 5.12
N ASN A 6 -7.10 -4.51 5.46
CA ASN A 6 -6.94 -3.94 6.82
C ASN A 6 -5.52 -3.94 7.40
N GLN A 7 -4.52 -4.47 6.70
CA GLN A 7 -3.12 -4.33 7.12
C GLN A 7 -2.67 -2.87 6.98
N ARG A 8 -1.92 -2.38 7.97
CA ARG A 8 -1.24 -1.08 7.87
C ARG A 8 0.11 -1.28 7.20
N VAL A 9 0.36 -0.50 6.16
CA VAL A 9 1.59 -0.57 5.37
C VAL A 9 2.29 0.78 5.33
N ARG A 10 3.59 0.73 5.09
CA ARG A 10 4.45 1.88 4.84
C ARG A 10 5.08 1.75 3.48
N VAL A 11 5.16 2.87 2.77
CA VAL A 11 5.86 2.97 1.49
C VAL A 11 7.36 2.95 1.74
N SER A 12 8.07 2.00 1.14
CA SER A 12 9.50 1.78 1.39
C SER A 12 10.42 2.73 0.61
N ARG A 13 9.92 3.31 -0.50
CA ARG A 13 10.68 4.22 -1.38
C ARG A 13 9.75 5.21 -2.09
N ASP A 14 10.30 6.29 -2.63
CA ASP A 14 9.51 7.21 -3.47
C ASP A 14 8.94 6.48 -4.70
N VAL A 15 7.62 6.50 -4.84
CA VAL A 15 6.89 5.87 -5.95
C VAL A 15 6.48 6.93 -6.97
N ARG A 16 6.78 6.68 -8.24
CA ARG A 16 6.41 7.55 -9.35
C ARG A 16 5.24 6.98 -10.13
N ASN A 17 4.37 7.85 -10.62
CA ASN A 17 3.29 7.44 -11.52
C ASN A 17 3.86 6.90 -12.83
N ASP A 18 3.72 5.61 -13.06
CA ASP A 18 4.11 4.91 -14.29
C ASP A 18 3.06 5.04 -15.42
N GLY A 19 1.95 5.73 -15.15
CA GLY A 19 0.83 5.92 -16.06
C GLY A 19 -0.47 5.27 -15.58
N THR A 20 -0.45 4.55 -14.45
CA THR A 20 -1.63 3.90 -13.86
C THR A 20 -2.53 4.87 -13.08
N CYS A 21 -1.98 5.94 -12.49
CA CYS A 21 -2.80 7.00 -11.90
C CYS A 21 -3.20 8.01 -12.98
N SER A 22 -4.45 7.93 -13.46
CA SER A 22 -4.98 8.80 -14.53
C SER A 22 -5.16 10.27 -14.10
N SER A 23 -5.38 10.52 -12.80
CA SER A 23 -5.47 11.86 -12.22
C SER A 23 -4.11 12.48 -11.88
N CYS A 24 -3.02 11.70 -12.00
CA CYS A 24 -1.66 12.14 -11.69
C CYS A 24 -0.87 12.38 -12.98
N LYS A 25 0.05 13.35 -12.98
CA LYS A 25 0.98 13.51 -14.10
C LYS A 25 1.95 12.33 -14.17
N SER A 26 2.19 11.76 -15.34
CA SER A 26 3.20 10.70 -15.51
C SER A 26 4.57 11.15 -15.00
N GLY A 27 5.27 10.28 -14.29
CA GLY A 27 6.59 10.51 -13.72
C GLY A 27 6.61 11.39 -12.45
N CYS A 28 5.49 11.97 -12.01
CA CYS A 28 5.45 12.65 -10.73
C CYS A 28 5.51 11.66 -9.57
N ILE A 29 6.02 12.09 -8.42
CA ILE A 29 5.99 11.29 -7.19
C ILE A 29 4.56 11.31 -6.64
N VAL A 30 3.96 10.13 -6.50
CA VAL A 30 2.59 9.96 -5.99
C VAL A 30 2.56 9.59 -4.51
N ALA A 31 3.56 8.85 -4.05
CA ALA A 31 3.78 8.50 -2.65
C ALA A 31 5.27 8.62 -2.31
N ARG A 32 5.57 9.07 -1.09
CA ARG A 32 6.93 9.24 -0.58
C ARG A 32 7.32 8.08 0.33
N ALA A 33 8.62 7.81 0.41
CA ALA A 33 9.14 6.90 1.42
C ALA A 33 8.68 7.34 2.82
N GLY A 34 8.15 6.39 3.60
CA GLY A 34 7.59 6.65 4.92
C GLY A 34 6.10 7.00 4.94
N ASP A 35 5.44 7.23 3.80
CA ASP A 35 3.99 7.41 3.77
C ASP A 35 3.31 6.12 4.26
N GLU A 36 2.33 6.25 5.16
CA GLU A 36 1.61 5.11 5.73
C GLU A 36 0.14 5.12 5.33
N GLY A 37 -0.42 3.94 5.13
CA GLY A 37 -1.82 3.75 4.77
C GLY A 37 -2.30 2.35 5.09
N PHE A 38 -3.53 2.06 4.67
CA PHE A 38 -4.16 0.75 4.91
C PHE A 38 -4.46 0.05 3.59
N VAL A 39 -4.17 -1.25 3.53
CA VAL A 39 -4.54 -2.09 2.39
C VAL A 39 -6.06 -2.14 2.32
N ARG A 40 -6.59 -1.58 1.24
CA ARG A 40 -8.02 -1.56 0.93
C ARG A 40 -8.44 -2.78 0.11
N GLU A 41 -7.59 -3.18 -0.84
CA GLU A 41 -7.86 -4.27 -1.77
C GLU A 41 -6.52 -4.85 -2.27
N VAL A 42 -6.50 -6.16 -2.50
CA VAL A 42 -5.44 -6.84 -3.26
C VAL A 42 -6.09 -7.42 -4.50
N SER A 43 -5.64 -6.99 -5.67
CA SER A 43 -6.19 -7.40 -6.97
C SER A 43 -5.07 -7.70 -7.97
N GLU A 44 -5.43 -8.09 -9.19
CA GLU A 44 -4.47 -8.36 -10.25
C GLU A 44 -4.48 -7.24 -11.28
N PHE A 45 -3.30 -6.72 -11.63
CA PHE A 45 -3.13 -5.76 -12.71
C PHE A 45 -1.93 -6.11 -13.59
N LEU A 46 -2.18 -6.27 -14.89
CA LEU A 46 -1.23 -6.78 -15.88
C LEU A 46 -0.62 -8.12 -15.45
N PHE A 47 -1.49 -9.06 -15.04
CA PHE A 47 -1.12 -10.42 -14.63
C PHE A 47 -0.14 -10.49 -13.45
N ARG A 48 -0.10 -9.43 -12.63
CA ARG A 48 0.74 -9.32 -11.44
C ARG A 48 -0.07 -8.74 -10.27
N PRO A 49 0.18 -9.16 -9.02
CA PRO A 49 -0.48 -8.60 -7.84
C PRO A 49 -0.32 -7.09 -7.73
N ALA A 50 -1.41 -6.40 -7.43
CA ALA A 50 -1.47 -4.97 -7.18
C ALA A 50 -2.16 -4.73 -5.83
N ILE A 51 -1.53 -3.90 -5.00
CA ILE A 51 -1.98 -3.62 -3.64
C ILE A 51 -2.53 -2.20 -3.64
N MET A 52 -3.84 -2.07 -3.41
CA MET A 52 -4.50 -0.79 -3.34
C MET A 52 -4.47 -0.29 -1.90
N VAL A 53 -3.78 0.82 -1.67
CA VAL A 53 -3.60 1.41 -0.33
C VAL A 53 -4.39 2.71 -0.26
N HIS A 54 -5.19 2.86 0.80
CA HIS A 54 -5.86 4.12 1.13
C HIS A 54 -5.02 4.91 2.12
N PHE A 55 -4.58 6.09 1.69
CA PHE A 55 -3.96 7.10 2.53
C PHE A 55 -5.04 8.01 3.11
N LEU A 56 -5.31 7.84 4.40
CA LEU A 56 -6.41 8.54 5.07
C LEU A 56 -6.22 10.06 5.07
N GLU A 57 -5.01 10.54 5.39
CA GLU A 57 -4.72 11.98 5.47
C GLU A 57 -4.92 12.72 4.14
N ARG A 58 -4.62 12.04 3.03
CA ARG A 58 -4.71 12.60 1.67
C ARG A 58 -6.03 12.25 0.99
N ASN A 59 -6.88 11.44 1.65
CA ASN A 59 -8.06 10.81 1.10
C ASN A 59 -7.83 10.25 -0.33
N ALA A 60 -6.73 9.53 -0.51
CA ALA A 60 -6.26 9.06 -1.80
C ALA A 60 -6.07 7.54 -1.79
N VAL A 61 -6.44 6.88 -2.89
CA VAL A 61 -6.23 5.45 -3.08
C VAL A 61 -5.27 5.27 -4.24
N LEU A 62 -4.14 4.64 -3.97
CA LEU A 62 -3.07 4.41 -4.94
C LEU A 62 -2.72 2.93 -4.99
N GLY A 63 -2.36 2.44 -6.17
CA GLY A 63 -1.90 1.08 -6.38
C GLY A 63 -0.38 0.98 -6.29
N PHE A 64 0.10 -0.12 -5.71
CA PHE A 64 1.51 -0.42 -5.49
C PHE A 64 1.85 -1.85 -5.88
N ARG A 65 3.14 -2.09 -6.13
CA ARG A 65 3.73 -3.44 -6.16
C ARG A 65 4.21 -3.84 -4.78
N GLU A 66 4.30 -5.15 -4.57
CA GLU A 66 4.70 -5.75 -3.29
C GLU A 66 6.03 -5.22 -2.78
N ASP A 67 7.00 -5.02 -3.69
CA ASP A 67 8.34 -4.52 -3.36
C ASP A 67 8.40 -3.03 -2.96
N GLU A 68 7.29 -2.31 -3.07
CA GLU A 68 7.18 -0.89 -2.72
C GLU A 68 6.59 -0.67 -1.32
N LEU A 69 6.15 -1.74 -0.64
CA LEU A 69 5.43 -1.68 0.62
C LEU A 69 6.07 -2.57 1.69
N GLU A 70 5.98 -2.09 2.93
CA GLU A 70 6.34 -2.83 4.13
C GLU A 70 5.12 -2.92 5.05
N ILE A 71 4.85 -4.11 5.60
CA ILE A 71 3.76 -4.27 6.57
C ILE A 71 4.25 -3.75 7.92
N VAL A 72 3.54 -2.79 8.49
CA VAL A 72 3.81 -2.20 9.81
C VAL A 72 2.95 -2.86 10.89
N GLU A 73 1.67 -3.08 10.58
CA GLU A 73 0.73 -3.76 11.47
C GLU A 73 -0.11 -4.76 10.67
N ASP A 74 -0.11 -6.00 11.12
CA ASP A 74 -0.94 -7.07 10.56
C ASP A 74 -2.30 -7.10 11.27
N TYR A 75 -3.38 -7.33 10.52
CA TYR A 75 -4.72 -7.42 11.07
C TYR A 75 -5.16 -8.87 11.19
N ASP A 76 -5.46 -9.30 12.42
CA ASP A 76 -6.02 -10.62 12.70
C ASP A 76 -7.57 -10.53 12.62
N PRO A 77 -8.20 -11.08 11.58
CA PRO A 77 -9.65 -10.97 11.40
C PRO A 77 -10.45 -11.79 12.41
N ASP A 78 -9.86 -12.85 12.98
CA ASP A 78 -10.52 -13.72 13.96
C ASP A 78 -10.51 -13.06 15.35
N ALA A 79 -9.41 -12.39 15.70
CA ALA A 79 -9.29 -11.63 16.94
C ALA A 79 -9.88 -10.21 16.84
N GLY A 80 -9.96 -9.64 15.64
CA GLY A 80 -10.36 -8.24 15.43
C GLY A 80 -9.30 -7.23 15.89
N GLU A 81 -8.02 -7.62 15.88
CA GLU A 81 -6.92 -6.85 16.47
C GLU A 81 -5.79 -6.60 15.46
N TRP A 82 -5.15 -5.44 15.57
CA TRP A 82 -3.90 -5.14 14.86
C TRP A 82 -2.70 -5.51 15.71
N ARG A 83 -1.74 -6.22 15.12
CA ARG A 83 -0.48 -6.62 15.74
C ARG A 83 0.68 -5.95 15.02
N LYS A 84 1.56 -5.29 15.76
CA LYS A 84 2.78 -4.71 15.19
C LYS A 84 3.68 -5.81 14.64
N VAL A 85 4.11 -5.63 13.40
CA VAL A 85 5.17 -6.45 12.82
C VAL A 85 6.48 -5.82 13.25
N VAL A 86 7.21 -6.50 14.15
CA VAL A 86 8.57 -6.10 14.49
C VAL A 86 9.43 -6.50 13.29
N GLY A 87 9.92 -5.52 12.54
CA GLY A 87 10.94 -5.76 11.52
C GLY A 87 12.21 -6.27 12.19
N ASP A 88 12.78 -7.35 11.65
CA ASP A 88 14.08 -7.90 12.04
C ASP A 88 15.21 -6.87 11.85
#